data_AF-A0A3B0WQS2-F1
#
_entry.id   AF-A0A3B0WQS2-F1
#
_cell.length_a   1.000
_cell.length_b   1.000
_cell.length_c   1.000
_cell.angle_alpha   90.00
_cell.angle_beta   90.00
_cell.angle_gamma   90.00
#
_symmetry.space_group_name_H-M   'P 1'
#
loop_
_entity.id
_entity.type
_entity.pdbx_description
1 polymer ?
#
loop_
_entity_poly.entity_id
_entity_poly.type
_entity_poly.pdbx_seq_one_letter_code
_entity_poly.pdbx_strand_id
1 'polypeptide(L)' 'MLKLFGTTTDNTGKTDFSNVIKLTLFCNGPWCDQSLRAIKGLINAGYPPEKILYYRGGMQAWKSFGLTTVLPENNEIGK' A
#
# COMPACT_ATOMS: atom_id res chain seq x y z
N MET A 1 8.30 -8.14 6.04
CA MET A 1 7.44 -7.25 5.22
C MET A 1 8.17 -6.76 3.98
N LEU A 2 9.28 -6.01 4.07
CA LEU A 2 9.96 -5.44 2.88
C LEU A 2 10.43 -6.47 1.84
N LYS A 3 10.85 -7.67 2.26
CA LYS A 3 11.20 -8.78 1.36
C LYS A 3 10.05 -9.15 0.40
N LEU A 4 8.79 -9.03 0.84
CA LEU A 4 7.61 -9.27 -0.01
C LEU A 4 7.50 -8.25 -1.15
N PHE A 5 8.12 -7.08 -0.99
CA PHE A 5 8.11 -6.01 -1.98
C PHE A 5 9.33 -6.02 -2.91
N GLY A 6 10.17 -7.07 -2.81
CA GLY A 6 11.33 -7.26 -3.69
C GLY A 6 12.68 -6.82 -3.12
N THR A 7 12.77 -6.47 -1.84
CA THR A 7 14.07 -6.14 -1.24
C THR A 7 14.92 -7.39 -1.04
N THR A 8 16.21 -7.31 -1.37
CA THR A 8 17.22 -8.33 -1.05
C THR A 8 18.15 -7.83 0.05
N THR A 9 18.90 -8.75 0.67
CA THR A 9 19.90 -8.42 1.68
C THR A 9 21.21 -9.07 1.25
N ASP A 10 22.28 -8.30 1.20
CA ASP A 10 23.59 -8.83 0.84
C ASP A 10 24.31 -9.47 2.05
N ASN A 11 25.49 -10.04 1.79
CA ASN A 11 26.32 -10.68 2.81
C ASN A 11 26.90 -9.70 3.85
N THR A 12 26.76 -8.39 3.65
CA THR A 12 27.15 -7.33 4.59
C THR A 12 25.99 -6.87 5.46
N GLY A 13 24.79 -7.40 5.23
CA GLY A 13 23.56 -7.00 5.94
C GLY A 13 22.90 -5.74 5.36
N LYS A 14 23.41 -5.19 4.25
CA LYS A 14 22.79 -4.04 3.59
C LYS A 14 21.56 -4.49 2.81
N THR A 15 20.48 -3.71 2.97
CA THR A 15 19.23 -3.94 2.23
C THR A 15 19.31 -3.23 0.87
N ASP A 16 19.04 -3.98 -0.20
CA ASP A 16 18.97 -3.47 -1.57
C ASP A 16 17.52 -3.27 -2.01
N PHE A 17 17.24 -2.09 -2.56
CA PHE A 17 15.92 -1.66 -3.02
C PHE A 17 15.83 -1.57 -4.56
N SER A 18 16.87 -1.96 -5.30
CA SER A 18 16.94 -1.79 -6.75
C SER A 18 15.80 -2.48 -7.51
N ASN A 19 15.33 -3.63 -7.00
CA ASN A 19 14.31 -4.46 -7.64
C ASN A 19 12.92 -4.35 -6.98
N VAL A 20 12.66 -3.31 -6.20
CA VAL A 20 11.36 -3.17 -5.53
C VAL A 20 10.24 -2.77 -6.49
N ILE A 21 9.06 -3.31 -6.20
CA ILE A 21 7.82 -3.00 -6.93
C ILE A 21 7.35 -1.57 -6.67
N LYS A 22 6.35 -1.11 -7.43
CA LYS A 22 5.63 0.13 -7.12
C LYS A 22 4.45 -0.20 -6.22
N LEU A 23 4.27 0.54 -5.14
CA LEU A 23 3.18 0.35 -4.17
C LEU A 23 2.14 1.44 -4.34
N THR A 24 0.87 1.05 -4.45
CA THR A 24 -0.26 1.97 -4.32
C THR A 24 -0.95 1.71 -3.00
N LEU A 25 -0.94 2.71 -2.10
CA LEU A 25 -1.56 2.59 -0.79
C LEU A 25 -2.87 3.39 -0.75
N PHE A 26 -3.88 2.81 -0.11
CA PHE A 26 -5.18 3.42 0.15
C PHE A 26 -5.77 2.89 1.47
N CYS A 27 -6.74 3.60 2.03
CA CYS A 27 -7.52 3.17 3.20
C CYS A 27 -9.03 3.34 2.90
N ASN A 28 -9.86 3.45 3.94
CA ASN A 28 -11.28 3.69 3.84
C ASN A 28 -11.64 5.03 3.19
N GLY A 29 -10.88 6.10 3.49
CA GLY A 29 -11.16 7.45 2.98
C GLY A 29 -10.07 8.44 3.37
N PRO A 30 -10.19 9.72 2.97
CA PRO A 30 -9.16 10.75 3.21
C PRO A 30 -8.95 11.11 4.69
N TRP A 31 -9.87 10.74 5.58
CA TRP A 31 -9.74 10.91 7.04
C TRP A 31 -8.97 9.76 7.70
N CYS A 32 -8.82 8.61 7.04
CA CYS A 32 -8.10 7.48 7.60
C CYS A 32 -6.58 7.71 7.49
N ASP A 33 -5.88 7.58 8.61
CA ASP A 33 -4.45 7.84 8.73
C ASP A 33 -3.56 6.60 8.65
N GLN A 34 -4.14 5.40 8.55
CA GLN A 34 -3.39 4.13 8.49
C GLN A 34 -2.45 4.08 7.29
N SER A 35 -2.93 4.42 6.08
CA SER A 35 -2.07 4.45 4.89
C SER A 35 -0.97 5.50 5.01
N LEU A 36 -1.25 6.67 5.62
CA LEU A 36 -0.24 7.69 5.83
C LEU A 36 0.85 7.21 6.80
N ARG A 37 0.47 6.51 7.88
CA ARG A 37 1.43 5.87 8.79
C ARG A 37 2.27 4.82 8.07
N ALA A 38 1.65 3.97 7.25
CA ALA A 38 2.35 2.95 6.46
C ALA A 38 3.35 3.59 5.49
N ILE A 39 2.95 4.64 4.76
CA ILE A 39 3.83 5.40 3.85
C ILE A 39 5.04 5.96 4.61
N LYS A 40 4.80 6.64 5.75
CA LYS A 40 5.89 7.16 6.59
C LYS A 40 6.82 6.05 7.08
N GLY A 41 6.26 4.91 7.50
CA GLY A 41 7.02 3.75 7.93
C GLY A 41 7.89 3.17 6.81
N LEU A 42 7.37 3.06 5.59
CA LEU A 42 8.11 2.58 4.42
C LEU A 42 9.29 3.51 4.07
N ILE A 43 9.04 4.83 4.05
CA ILE A 43 10.08 5.83 3.78
C ILE A 43 11.17 5.76 4.86
N ASN A 44 10.79 5.72 6.14
CA ASN A 44 11.74 5.60 7.25
C ASN A 44 12.56 4.30 7.19
N ALA A 45 12.00 3.24 6.60
CA ALA A 45 12.69 1.97 6.39
C ALA A 45 13.54 1.93 5.10
N GLY A 46 13.65 3.04 4.36
CA GLY A 46 14.48 3.16 3.16
C GLY A 46 13.79 2.82 1.84
N TYR A 47 12.46 2.62 1.84
CA TYR A 47 11.74 2.38 0.60
C TYR A 47 11.73 3.64 -0.29
N PRO A 48 12.00 3.55 -1.60
CA PRO A 48 12.14 4.73 -2.45
C PRO A 48 10.81 5.51 -2.56
N PRO A 49 10.75 6.81 -2.19
CA PRO A 49 9.52 7.59 -2.22
C PRO A 49 8.83 7.63 -3.59
N GLU A 50 9.61 7.66 -4.67
CA GLU A 50 9.13 7.65 -6.06
C GLU A 50 8.46 6.32 -6.49
N LYS A 51 8.66 5.24 -5.70
CA LYS A 51 7.99 3.95 -5.86
C LYS A 51 6.69 3.85 -5.05
N ILE A 52 6.30 4.90 -4.33
CA ILE A 52 5.10 4.94 -3.51
C ILE A 52 4.07 5.87 -4.13
N LEU A 53 2.89 5.33 -4.45
CA LEU A 53 1.71 6.07 -4.83
C LEU A 53 0.71 6.08 -3.68
N TYR A 54 0.11 7.24 -3.44
CA TYR A 54 -0.90 7.40 -2.40
C TYR A 54 -2.24 7.80 -3.01
N TYR A 55 -3.19 6.87 -3.00
CA TYR A 55 -4.57 7.17 -3.36
C TYR A 55 -5.32 7.69 -2.13
N ARG A 56 -5.17 8.99 -1.87
CA ARG A 56 -5.66 9.65 -0.65
C ARG A 56 -7.17 9.56 -0.45
N GLY A 57 -7.94 9.55 -1.54
CA GLY A 57 -9.40 9.45 -1.48
C GLY A 57 -9.92 8.13 -0.89
N GLY A 58 -9.10 7.08 -0.88
CA GLY A 58 -9.48 5.78 -0.32
C GLY A 58 -10.71 5.15 -0.98
N MET A 59 -11.23 4.10 -0.36
CA MET A 59 -12.40 3.39 -0.87
C MET A 59 -13.67 4.25 -0.94
N GLN A 60 -13.79 5.27 -0.08
CA GLN A 60 -14.90 6.21 -0.11
C GLN A 60 -14.93 6.97 -1.43
N ALA A 61 -13.84 7.64 -1.82
CA ALA A 61 -13.78 8.35 -3.10
C ALA A 61 -13.92 7.39 -4.29
N TRP A 62 -13.31 6.20 -4.20
CA TRP A 62 -13.42 5.16 -5.24
C TRP A 62 -14.89 4.83 -5.54
N LYS A 63 -15.67 4.56 -4.49
CA LYS A 63 -17.10 4.26 -4.60
C LYS A 63 -17.91 5.49 -5.04
N SER A 64 -17.60 6.68 -4.54
CA SER A 64 -18.28 7.92 -4.93
C SER A 64 -18.13 8.25 -6.42
N PHE A 65 -17.03 7.83 -7.04
CA PHE A 65 -16.82 7.95 -8.48
C PHE A 65 -17.44 6.80 -9.31
N GLY A 66 -18.14 5.86 -8.68
CA GLY A 66 -18.75 4.72 -9.36
C GLY A 66 -17.74 3.71 -9.90
N LEU A 67 -16.51 3.68 -9.37
CA LEU A 67 -15.49 2.73 -9.79
C LEU A 67 -15.79 1.32 -9.26
N THR A 68 -15.38 0.32 -10.03
CA THR A 68 -15.68 -1.10 -9.76
C THR A 68 -15.10 -1.58 -8.44
N THR A 69 -15.87 -2.39 -7.71
CA THR A 69 -15.42 -3.11 -6.51
C THR A 69 -15.73 -4.59 -6.63
N VAL A 70 -14.85 -5.44 -6.10
CA VAL A 70 -15.10 -6.88 -5.98
C VAL A 70 -15.39 -7.19 -4.52
N LEU A 71 -16.49 -7.89 -4.26
CA LEU A 71 -16.77 -8.41 -2.92
C LEU A 71 -16.02 -9.74 -2.73
N PRO A 72 -15.41 -10.00 -1.57
CA PRO A 72 -14.83 -11.30 -1.27
C PRO A 72 -15.90 -12.40 -1.31
N GLU A 73 -15.52 -13.60 -1.74
CA GLU A 73 -16.43 -14.75 -1.94
C GLU A 73 -17.20 -15.15 -0.67
N ASN A 74 -16.65 -14.84 0.51
CA ASN A 74 -17.21 -15.22 1.81
C ASN A 74 -18.09 -14.13 2.45
N ASN A 75 -18.51 -13.10 1.70
CA ASN A 75 -19.38 -12.08 2.25
C ASN A 75 -20.81 -12.63 2.40
N GLU A 76 -21.13 -13.08 3.61
CA GLU A 76 -22.50 -13.30 4.11
C GLU A 76 -23.29 -11.97 4.24
N ILE A 77 -23.20 -11.09 3.25
CA ILE A 77 -24.05 -9.89 3.14
C ILE A 77 -25.17 -10.27 2.18
N GLY A 78 -26.01 -11.21 2.61
CA GLY A 78 -27.02 -11.82 1.74
C GLY A 78 -27.89 -12.90 2.39
N LYS A 79 -27.98 -12.94 3.73
CA LYS A 79 -29.10 -13.58 4.44
C LYS A 79 -29.82 -12.53 5.27
#